data_AF-A0A4Q6AJZ3-F1
#
_entry.id   AF-A0A4Q6AJZ3-F1
#
_cell.length_a   1.000
_cell.length_b   1.000
_cell.length_c   1.000
_cell.angle_alpha   90.00
_cell.angle_beta   90.00
_cell.angle_gamma   90.00
#
_symmetry.space_group_name_H-M   'P 1'
#
loop_
_entity.id
_entity.type
_entity.pdbx_description
1 polymer ?
#
loop_
_entity_poly.entity_id
_entity_poly.type
_entity_poly.pdbx_seq_one_letter_code
_entity_poly.pdbx_strand_id
1 'polypeptide(L)'
;VLECLYVGMTSKTPAERFKQHKTGYVNAKGHNLSAYFARQYGAYLRPSLYEHLNEKSMTREQALAAEAKLARELRKKGYAVWSN
;
A
#
# COMPACT_ATOMS: atom_id res chain seq x y z
N VAL A 1 9.71 19.38 1.49
CA VAL A 1 8.34 18.94 1.10
C VAL A 1 8.14 17.56 1.67
N LEU A 2 7.08 17.35 2.47
CA LEU A 2 6.72 16.01 2.93
C LEU A 2 6.17 15.22 1.74
N GLU A 3 6.64 13.98 1.57
CA GLU A 3 6.45 13.20 0.35
C GLU A 3 5.03 12.65 0.21
N CYS A 4 4.64 12.33 -1.04
CA CYS A 4 3.37 11.68 -1.34
C CYS A 4 3.48 10.17 -1.13
N LEU A 5 2.57 9.60 -0.34
CA LEU A 5 2.56 8.19 0.01
C LEU A 5 1.24 7.54 -0.40
N TYR A 6 1.35 6.30 -0.90
CA TYR A 6 0.21 5.42 -1.07
C TYR A 6 0.30 4.30 -0.03
N VAL A 7 -0.76 4.08 0.73
CA VAL A 7 -0.86 3.05 1.75
C VAL A 7 -1.92 2.05 1.33
N GLY A 8 -1.61 0.76 1.45
CA GLY A 8 -2.50 -0.34 1.12
C GLY A 8 -2.03 -1.65 1.73
N MET A 9 -2.94 -2.60 1.88
CA MET A 9 -2.64 -3.95 2.35
C MET A 9 -2.58 -4.98 1.21
N THR A 10 -1.85 -6.08 1.45
CA THR A 10 -1.77 -7.20 0.52
C THR A 10 -1.43 -8.50 1.23
N SER A 11 -1.86 -9.62 0.65
CA SER A 11 -1.47 -10.97 1.08
C SER A 11 -0.18 -11.46 0.40
N LYS A 12 0.40 -10.68 -0.53
CA LYS A 12 1.69 -10.97 -1.18
C LYS A 12 2.80 -10.11 -0.56
N THR A 13 4.03 -10.29 -1.01
CA THR A 13 5.08 -9.34 -0.62
C THR A 13 4.79 -7.93 -1.18
N PRO A 14 5.20 -6.86 -0.48
CA PRO A 14 5.04 -5.49 -0.98
C PRO A 14 5.69 -5.27 -2.35
N ALA A 15 6.85 -5.92 -2.61
CA ALA A 15 7.55 -5.87 -3.88
C ALA A 15 6.74 -6.45 -5.03
N GLU A 16 6.17 -7.64 -4.84
CA GLU A 16 5.28 -8.25 -5.84
C GLU A 16 4.03 -7.41 -6.06
N ARG A 17 3.41 -6.92 -4.99
CA ARG A 17 2.22 -6.07 -5.08
C ARG A 17 2.52 -4.78 -5.84
N PHE A 18 3.66 -4.15 -5.57
CA PHE A 18 4.09 -2.96 -6.29
C PHE A 18 4.29 -3.22 -7.78
N LYS A 19 4.93 -4.34 -8.14
CA LYS A 19 5.05 -4.77 -9.54
C LYS A 19 3.67 -4.94 -10.18
N GLN A 20 2.72 -5.58 -9.49
CA GLN A 20 1.35 -5.73 -9.98
C GLN A 20 0.65 -4.38 -10.21
N HIS A 21 0.90 -3.38 -9.36
CA HIS A 21 0.39 -2.03 -9.58
C HIS A 21 0.98 -1.42 -10.85
N LYS A 22 2.30 -1.46 -11.02
CA LYS A 22 2.98 -0.84 -12.17
C LYS A 22 2.63 -1.51 -13.50
N THR A 23 2.49 -2.82 -13.54
CA THR A 23 2.12 -3.55 -14.76
C THR A 23 0.61 -3.53 -15.04
N GLY A 24 -0.21 -2.99 -14.13
CA GLY A 24 -1.67 -3.01 -14.27
C GLY A 24 -2.25 -4.42 -14.29
N TYR A 25 -1.77 -5.29 -13.40
CA TYR A 25 -2.12 -6.71 -13.37
C TYR A 25 -3.64 -6.95 -13.34
N VAL A 26 -4.10 -7.77 -14.29
CA VAL A 26 -5.48 -8.24 -14.41
C VAL A 26 -5.53 -9.68 -13.92
N ASN A 27 -6.45 -9.99 -13.02
CA ASN A 27 -6.62 -11.35 -12.54
C ASN A 27 -7.28 -12.24 -13.61
N ALA A 28 -7.32 -13.56 -13.38
CA ALA A 28 -7.95 -14.51 -14.29
C ALA A 28 -9.46 -14.25 -14.52
N LYS A 29 -10.10 -13.44 -13.67
CA LYS A 29 -11.51 -13.03 -13.79
C LYS A 29 -11.68 -11.70 -14.56
N GLY A 30 -10.61 -11.15 -15.14
CA GLY A 30 -10.65 -9.91 -15.90
C GLY A 30 -10.64 -8.62 -15.06
N HIS A 31 -10.49 -8.71 -13.72
CA HIS A 31 -10.49 -7.54 -12.86
C HIS A 31 -9.07 -6.98 -12.70
N ASN A 32 -8.91 -5.69 -12.98
CA ASN A 32 -7.71 -4.94 -12.66
C ASN A 32 -7.63 -4.67 -11.15
N LEU A 33 -6.62 -5.23 -10.49
CA LEU A 33 -6.42 -5.10 -9.05
C LEU A 33 -5.44 -3.98 -8.68
N SER A 34 -5.02 -3.17 -9.64
CA SER A 34 -4.11 -2.05 -9.42
C SER A 34 -4.87 -0.79 -9.01
N ALA A 35 -4.44 -0.19 -7.90
CA ALA A 35 -4.83 1.16 -7.52
C ALA A 35 -4.22 2.18 -8.50
N TYR A 36 -5.04 3.13 -8.94
CA TYR A 36 -4.68 4.16 -9.91
C TYR A 36 -3.44 4.96 -9.48
N PHE A 37 -3.43 5.47 -8.25
CA PHE A 37 -2.32 6.29 -7.74
C PHE A 37 -1.00 5.51 -7.66
N ALA A 38 -1.03 4.28 -7.16
CA ALA A 38 0.16 3.43 -7.07
C ALA A 38 0.68 3.04 -8.47
N ARG A 39 -0.21 2.82 -9.44
CA ARG A 39 0.17 2.51 -10.84
C ARG A 39 0.81 3.71 -11.53
N GLN A 40 0.13 4.86 -11.50
CA GLN A 40 0.56 6.06 -12.22
C GLN A 40 1.76 6.74 -11.55
N TYR A 41 1.71 6.95 -10.23
CA TYR A 41 2.66 7.79 -9.51
C TYR A 41 3.62 7.01 -8.61
N GLY A 42 3.43 5.70 -8.43
CA GLY A 42 4.32 4.89 -7.61
C GLY A 42 5.74 4.86 -8.17
N ALA A 43 6.70 5.40 -7.41
CA ALA A 43 8.11 5.47 -7.81
C ALA A 43 8.94 4.33 -7.18
N TYR A 44 8.86 4.16 -5.86
CA TYR A 44 9.61 3.15 -5.11
C TYR A 44 8.89 2.81 -3.79
N LEU A 45 9.28 1.71 -3.16
CA LEU A 45 8.78 1.30 -1.85
C LEU A 45 9.55 1.97 -0.72
N ARG A 46 8.89 2.19 0.42
CA ARG A 46 9.48 2.78 1.64
C ARG A 46 9.40 1.79 2.82
N PRO A 47 10.28 0.76 2.85
CA PRO A 47 10.24 -0.30 3.86
C PRO A 47 10.29 0.21 5.30
N SER A 48 11.07 1.28 5.55
CA SER A 48 11.18 1.92 6.87
C SER A 48 9.86 2.37 7.49
N LEU A 49 8.82 2.59 6.68
CA LEU A 49 7.50 3.01 7.17
C LEU A 49 6.56 1.84 7.50
N TYR A 50 6.83 0.62 7.03
CA TYR A 50 5.89 -0.50 7.15
C TYR A 50 6.50 -1.85 7.58
N GLU A 51 7.82 -2.04 7.53
CA GLU A 51 8.45 -3.34 7.81
C GLU A 51 8.06 -3.91 9.18
N HIS A 52 8.09 -3.09 10.23
CA HIS A 52 7.69 -3.44 11.58
C HIS A 52 6.22 -3.92 11.72
N LEU A 53 5.36 -3.57 10.75
CA LEU A 53 3.96 -4.02 10.73
C LEU A 53 3.80 -5.39 10.06
N ASN A 54 4.74 -5.77 9.19
CA ASN A 54 4.69 -7.02 8.43
C ASN A 54 5.34 -8.21 9.15
N GLU A 55 6.01 -7.98 10.29
CA GLU A 55 6.61 -9.04 11.10
C GLU A 55 5.58 -10.03 11.67
N LYS A 56 4.34 -9.58 11.85
CA LYS A 56 3.24 -10.39 12.37
C LYS A 56 2.22 -10.65 11.28
N SER A 57 1.89 -11.92 11.06
CA SER A 57 0.74 -12.29 10.23
C SER A 57 -0.54 -11.72 10.83
N MET A 58 -1.30 -10.99 10.02
CA MET A 58 -2.56 -10.37 10.42
C MET A 58 -3.74 -11.01 9.68
N THR A 59 -4.90 -11.06 10.32
CA THR A 59 -6.16 -11.34 9.60
C THR A 59 -6.50 -10.18 8.67
N ARG A 60 -7.39 -10.40 7.69
CA ARG A 60 -7.82 -9.34 6.76
C ARG A 60 -8.37 -8.11 7.50
N GLU A 61 -9.17 -8.33 8.54
CA GLU A 61 -9.76 -7.24 9.33
C GLU A 61 -8.70 -6.45 10.09
N GLN A 62 -7.72 -7.15 10.68
CA GLN A 62 -6.59 -6.53 11.35
C GLN A 62 -5.73 -5.73 10.37
N ALA A 63 -5.49 -6.25 9.17
CA ALA A 63 -4.73 -5.56 8.13
C ALA A 63 -5.43 -4.26 7.67
N LEU A 64 -6.76 -4.28 7.52
CA LEU A 64 -7.55 -3.09 7.18
C LEU A 64 -7.48 -2.03 8.30
N ALA A 65 -7.60 -2.46 9.57
CA ALA A 65 -7.46 -1.55 10.70
C ALA A 65 -6.04 -0.97 10.81
N ALA A 66 -5.02 -1.77 10.56
CA ALA A 66 -3.62 -1.35 10.56
C ALA A 66 -3.32 -0.36 9.42
N GLU A 67 -3.86 -0.60 8.22
CA GLU A 67 -3.76 0.29 7.06
C GLU A 67 -4.33 1.68 7.38
N ALA A 68 -5.56 1.72 7.90
CA ALA A 68 -6.23 2.96 8.29
C ALA A 68 -5.46 3.70 9.39
N LYS A 69 -4.95 2.96 10.38
CA LYS A 69 -4.13 3.52 11.47
C LYS A 69 -2.84 4.13 10.91
N LEU A 70 -2.09 3.39 10.09
CA LEU A 70 -0.84 3.86 9.49
C LEU A 70 -1.06 5.12 8.65
N ALA A 71 -2.08 5.11 7.79
CA ALA A 71 -2.41 6.26 6.95
C ALA A 71 -2.73 7.51 7.79
N ARG A 72 -3.50 7.35 8.88
CA ARG A 72 -3.82 8.46 9.80
C ARG A 72 -2.58 8.99 10.51
N GLU A 73 -1.70 8.12 11.01
CA GLU A 73 -0.47 8.54 11.71
C GLU A 73 0.50 9.25 10.76
N LEU A 74 0.64 8.79 9.53
CA LEU A 74 1.45 9.46 8.50
C LEU A 74 0.86 10.83 8.13
N ARG A 75 -0.46 10.97 8.02
CA ARG A 75 -1.11 12.28 7.82
C ARG A 75 -0.85 13.24 8.98
N LYS A 76 -0.89 12.77 10.23
CA LYS A 76 -0.53 13.58 11.41
C LYS A 76 0.92 14.05 11.40
N LYS A 77 1.82 13.22 10.85
CA LYS A 77 3.23 13.59 10.60
C LYS A 77 3.40 14.55 9.42
N GLY A 78 2.32 14.93 8.74
CA GLY A 78 2.26 15.91 7.65
C GLY A 78 2.49 15.33 6.25
N TYR A 79 2.52 14.00 6.09
CA TYR A 79 2.59 13.37 4.77
C TYR A 79 1.25 13.48 4.04
N ALA A 80 1.29 13.63 2.72
CA ALA A 80 0.12 13.48 1.87
C ALA A 80 -0.09 11.99 1.58
N VAL A 81 -1.19 11.41 2.09
CA VAL A 81 -1.41 9.96 2.06
C VAL A 81 -2.72 9.60 1.35
N TRP A 82 -2.62 8.72 0.37
CA TRP A 82 -3.75 8.11 -0.35
C TRP A 82 -3.87 6.62 -0.02
N SER A 83 -5.08 6.10 0.01
CA SER A 83 -5.43 4.69 0.24
C SER A 83 -6.76 4.40 -0.46
N ASN A 84 -7.05 3.14 -0.78
CA ASN A 84 -8.28 2.71 -1.45
C ASN A 84 -8.86 1.46 -0.83
#